data_AF-A0A7R9Y9D9-F1
#
_entry.id   AF-A0A7R9Y9D9-F1
#
_cell.length_a   1.000
_cell.length_b   1.000
_cell.length_c   1.000
_cell.angle_alpha   90.00
_cell.angle_beta   90.00
_cell.angle_gamma   90.00
#
_symmetry.space_group_name_H-M   'P 1'
#
loop_
_entity.id
_entity.type
_entity.pdbx_description
1 polymer ?
#
loop_
_entity_poly.entity_id
_entity_poly.type
_entity_poly.pdbx_seq_one_letter_code
_entity_poly.pdbx_strand_id
1 'polypeptide(L)'
;ANIEIKRRYLLPKLSRQAGRRVGRFSVLLDLTGLDGRFFSTSVFGYLQRISKAFSNNYEELQHTIVVANAPRIFQRFWSLVKGFVPKETLQKVRILDSNKPAAEQIGDLVEVSQLPQFFGGTSLCGIGEKDDGGFKLDSGAAYERDIDRAKQWLREGKQPEIEEV
;
A
#
# COMPACT_ATOMS: atom_id res chain seq x y z
N ALA A 1 -2.19 -7.88 -11.67
CA ALA A 1 -2.95 -6.80 -12.32
C ALA A 1 -2.66 -5.43 -11.69
N ASN A 2 -2.85 -5.24 -10.37
CA ASN A 2 -2.77 -3.90 -9.77
C ASN A 2 -1.36 -3.29 -9.66
N ILE A 3 -0.28 -4.08 -9.54
CA ILE A 3 1.09 -3.53 -9.44
C ILE A 3 1.54 -2.91 -10.77
N GLU A 4 1.27 -3.58 -11.89
CA GLU A 4 1.61 -3.05 -13.21
C GLU A 4 0.85 -1.75 -13.51
N ILE A 5 -0.41 -1.65 -13.06
CA ILE A 5 -1.16 -0.38 -13.11
C ILE A 5 -0.47 0.70 -12.27
N LYS A 6 -0.04 0.37 -11.05
CA LYS A 6 0.72 1.31 -10.21
C LYS A 6 2.00 1.76 -10.91
N ARG A 7 2.79 0.81 -11.42
CA ARG A 7 4.08 1.03 -12.08
C ARG A 7 3.95 1.87 -13.35
N ARG A 8 3.02 1.52 -14.23
CA ARG A 8 2.93 2.08 -15.60
C ARG A 8 2.04 3.31 -15.70
N TYR A 9 1.11 3.50 -14.76
CA TYR A 9 0.11 4.56 -14.86
C TYR A 9 0.12 5.49 -13.64
N LEU A 10 -0.09 4.95 -12.43
CA LEU A 10 -0.27 5.79 -11.24
C LEU A 10 1.02 6.53 -10.85
N LEU A 11 2.15 5.83 -10.74
CA LEU A 11 3.42 6.45 -10.33
C LEU A 11 3.89 7.54 -11.33
N PRO A 12 3.83 7.35 -12.66
CA PRO A 12 4.10 8.42 -13.62
C PRO A 12 3.11 9.59 -13.52
N LYS A 13 1.81 9.31 -13.37
CA LYS A 13 0.79 10.36 -13.19
C LYS A 13 1.10 11.20 -11.95
N LEU A 14 1.37 10.56 -10.82
CA LEU A 14 1.72 11.21 -9.55
C LEU A 14 3.04 11.99 -9.66
N SER A 15 4.02 11.49 -10.43
CA SER A 15 5.27 12.20 -10.68
C SER A 15 5.04 13.53 -11.40
N ARG A 16 4.19 13.52 -12.45
CA ARG A 16 3.81 14.74 -13.19
C ARG A 16 3.07 15.74 -12.31
N GLN A 17 2.14 15.28 -11.49
CA GLN A 17 1.39 16.15 -10.56
C GLN A 17 2.27 16.75 -9.47
N ALA A 18 3.24 15.98 -8.96
CA ALA A 18 4.14 16.43 -7.90
C ALA A 18 5.32 17.28 -8.42
N GLY A 19 5.52 17.36 -9.74
CA GLY A 19 6.69 18.02 -10.34
C GLY A 19 8.03 17.39 -9.96
N ARG A 20 8.02 16.13 -9.49
CA ARG A 20 9.20 15.38 -9.05
C ARG A 20 8.98 13.88 -9.24
N ARG A 21 10.06 13.12 -9.38
CA ARG A 21 9.97 11.66 -9.51
C ARG A 21 9.31 11.01 -8.28
N VAL A 22 8.21 10.32 -8.50
CA VAL A 22 7.50 9.46 -7.53
C VAL A 22 7.64 8.01 -8.01
N GLY A 23 8.64 7.30 -7.48
CA GLY A 23 8.99 5.95 -7.95
C GLY A 23 8.58 4.81 -7.02
N ARG A 24 8.08 5.11 -5.83
CA ARG A 24 7.77 4.11 -4.81
C ARG A 24 6.43 4.37 -4.14
N PHE A 25 5.84 3.33 -3.58
CA PHE A 25 4.60 3.40 -2.80
C PHE A 25 4.76 2.70 -1.46
N SER A 26 3.98 3.15 -0.46
CA SER A 26 3.81 2.47 0.82
C SER A 26 2.42 1.84 0.89
N VAL A 27 2.26 0.81 1.72
CA VAL A 27 0.99 0.12 1.95
C VAL A 27 0.66 0.17 3.43
N LEU A 28 -0.54 0.61 3.79
CA LEU A 28 -1.08 0.50 5.15
C LEU A 28 -2.11 -0.62 5.18
N LEU A 29 -1.83 -1.67 5.95
CA LEU A 29 -2.65 -2.87 6.09
C LEU A 29 -3.32 -2.88 7.47
N ASP A 30 -4.65 -2.75 7.48
CA ASP A 30 -5.45 -2.93 8.70
C ASP A 30 -5.73 -4.42 8.93
N LEU A 31 -5.37 -4.92 10.11
CA LEU A 31 -5.64 -6.30 10.52
C LEU A 31 -6.79 -6.42 11.54
N THR A 32 -7.59 -5.37 11.69
CA THR A 32 -8.83 -5.44 12.49
C THR A 32 -9.71 -6.59 12.01
N GLY A 33 -10.15 -7.44 12.94
CA GLY A 33 -10.99 -8.61 12.63
C GLY A 33 -10.21 -9.83 12.13
N LEU A 34 -8.89 -9.78 12.02
CA LEU A 34 -8.07 -10.95 11.73
C LEU A 34 -8.18 -11.96 12.89
N ASP A 35 -8.54 -13.20 12.57
CA ASP A 35 -8.65 -14.27 13.55
C ASP A 35 -7.79 -15.50 13.21
N GLY A 36 -7.85 -16.51 14.07
CA GLY A 36 -7.04 -17.73 13.98
C GLY A 36 -7.20 -18.52 12.67
N ARG A 37 -8.36 -18.42 11.99
CA ARG A 37 -8.71 -19.21 10.80
C ARG A 37 -7.87 -18.83 9.59
N PHE A 38 -7.34 -17.61 9.58
CA PHE A 38 -6.46 -17.11 8.52
C PHE A 38 -5.03 -17.65 8.62
N PHE A 39 -4.66 -18.35 9.70
CA PHE A 39 -3.32 -18.92 9.89
C PHE A 39 -3.21 -20.38 9.45
N SER A 40 -3.98 -20.78 8.43
CA SER A 40 -3.85 -22.11 7.84
C SER A 40 -2.60 -22.24 6.96
N THR A 41 -2.05 -23.45 6.84
CA THR A 41 -0.91 -23.75 5.97
C THR A 41 -1.18 -23.36 4.51
N SER A 42 -2.43 -23.47 4.05
CA SER A 42 -2.85 -23.08 2.70
C SER A 42 -2.74 -21.56 2.48
N VAL A 43 -3.21 -20.76 3.44
CA VAL A 43 -3.07 -19.29 3.39
C VAL A 43 -1.60 -18.91 3.44
N PHE A 44 -0.81 -19.58 4.29
CA PHE A 44 0.64 -19.36 4.37
C PHE A 44 1.36 -19.64 3.04
N GLY A 45 1.08 -20.80 2.43
CA GLY A 45 1.65 -21.17 1.13
C GLY A 45 1.28 -20.17 0.03
N TYR A 46 0.06 -19.62 0.07
CA TYR A 46 -0.37 -18.57 -0.85
C TYR A 46 0.39 -17.25 -0.63
N LEU A 47 0.49 -16.79 0.62
CA LEU A 47 1.23 -15.58 0.99
C LEU A 47 2.71 -15.70 0.60
N GLN A 48 3.33 -16.85 0.79
CA GLN A 48 4.71 -17.09 0.39
C GLN A 48 4.91 -16.97 -1.12
N ARG A 49 3.98 -17.53 -1.92
CA ARG A 49 4.03 -17.41 -3.39
C ARG A 49 3.85 -15.96 -3.85
N ILE A 50 2.94 -15.22 -3.22
CA ILE A 50 2.78 -13.78 -3.47
C ILE A 50 4.08 -13.04 -3.11
N SER A 51 4.61 -13.23 -1.91
CA SER A 51 5.81 -12.55 -1.43
C SER A 51 7.00 -12.80 -2.37
N LYS A 52 7.16 -14.03 -2.85
CA LYS A 52 8.21 -14.38 -3.82
C LYS A 52 8.01 -13.71 -5.17
N ALA A 53 6.77 -13.71 -5.68
CA ALA A 53 6.45 -13.04 -6.94
C ALA A 53 6.67 -11.52 -6.87
N PHE A 54 6.32 -10.88 -5.75
CA PHE A 54 6.57 -9.46 -5.51
C PHE A 54 8.06 -9.14 -5.40
N SER A 55 8.80 -9.89 -4.58
CA SER A 55 10.23 -9.62 -4.34
C SER A 55 11.05 -9.77 -5.63
N ASN A 56 10.72 -10.77 -6.46
CA ASN A 56 11.49 -11.02 -7.69
C ASN A 56 11.27 -9.98 -8.80
N ASN A 57 10.16 -9.23 -8.79
CA ASN A 57 9.75 -8.41 -9.94
C ASN A 57 9.48 -6.94 -9.61
N TYR A 58 9.24 -6.59 -8.34
CA TYR A 58 8.70 -5.28 -7.95
C TYR A 58 9.27 -4.76 -6.62
N GLU A 59 10.38 -5.33 -6.15
CA GLU A 59 10.96 -4.96 -4.86
C GLU A 59 11.38 -3.48 -4.80
N GLU A 60 11.76 -2.91 -5.94
CA GLU A 60 12.21 -1.52 -6.09
C GLU A 60 11.07 -0.51 -5.94
N LEU A 61 9.83 -0.93 -6.20
CA LEU A 61 8.63 -0.08 -6.19
C LEU A 61 8.02 0.06 -4.79
N GLN A 62 8.31 -0.87 -3.88
CA GLN A 62 7.73 -0.86 -2.54
C GLN A 62 8.68 -0.19 -1.55
N HIS A 63 8.23 0.92 -0.95
CA HIS A 63 8.99 1.61 0.08
C HIS A 63 8.84 0.91 1.44
N THR A 64 7.61 0.83 1.96
CA THR A 64 7.30 0.30 3.29
C THR A 64 5.92 -0.35 3.32
N ILE A 65 5.76 -1.41 4.11
CA ILE A 65 4.45 -1.97 4.50
C ILE A 65 4.24 -1.65 5.97
N VAL A 66 3.17 -0.93 6.29
CA VAL A 66 2.72 -0.67 7.64
C VAL A 66 1.59 -1.63 7.96
N VAL A 67 1.66 -2.29 9.12
CA VAL A 67 0.62 -3.17 9.64
C VAL A 67 0.01 -2.53 10.87
N ALA A 68 -1.26 -2.13 10.78
CA ALA A 68 -2.03 -1.51 11.85
C ALA A 68 -3.02 -2.49 12.49
N ASN A 69 -3.41 -2.22 13.73
CA ASN A 69 -4.42 -2.98 14.47
C ASN A 69 -4.17 -4.49 14.50
N ALA A 70 -2.90 -4.90 14.57
CA ALA A 70 -2.53 -6.30 14.58
C ALA A 70 -3.00 -6.98 15.88
N PRO A 71 -3.82 -8.05 15.82
CA PRO A 71 -4.22 -8.78 17.01
C PRO A 71 -3.03 -9.55 17.60
N ARG A 72 -3.05 -9.86 18.90
CA ARG A 72 -1.94 -10.57 19.57
C ARG A 72 -1.53 -11.88 18.88
N ILE A 73 -2.50 -12.59 18.28
CA ILE A 73 -2.22 -13.81 17.52
C ILE A 73 -1.32 -13.56 16.30
N PHE A 74 -1.39 -12.37 15.70
CA PHE A 74 -0.52 -11.97 14.60
C PHE A 74 0.96 -11.94 15.02
N GLN A 75 1.30 -11.61 16.27
CA GLN A 75 2.71 -11.63 16.70
C GLN A 75 3.32 -13.04 16.64
N ARG A 76 2.53 -14.06 17.00
CA ARG A 76 2.93 -15.47 16.88
C ARG A 76 3.09 -15.85 15.41
N PHE A 77 2.12 -15.47 14.58
CA PHE A 77 2.17 -15.69 13.15
C PHE A 77 3.37 -15.01 12.47
N TRP A 78 3.62 -13.74 12.79
CA TRP A 78 4.73 -12.96 12.25
C TRP A 78 6.08 -13.60 12.56
N SER A 79 6.20 -14.25 13.73
CA SER A 79 7.39 -14.99 14.09
C SER A 79 7.66 -16.18 13.16
N LEU A 80 6.61 -16.82 12.65
CA LEU A 80 6.73 -17.87 11.62
C LEU A 80 7.05 -17.27 10.25
N VAL A 81 6.33 -16.21 9.83
CA VAL A 81 6.52 -15.54 8.53
C VAL A 81 7.96 -15.07 8.32
N LYS A 82 8.60 -14.54 9.38
CA LYS A 82 10.00 -14.08 9.34
C LYS A 82 10.99 -15.15 8.85
N GLY A 83 10.70 -16.43 9.01
CA GLY A 83 11.57 -17.50 8.54
C GLY A 83 11.58 -17.69 7.02
N PHE A 84 10.57 -17.18 6.31
CA PHE A 84 10.34 -17.49 4.89
C PHE A 84 10.38 -16.27 3.97
N VAL A 85 10.38 -15.07 4.54
CA VAL A 85 10.42 -13.80 3.80
C VAL A 85 11.88 -13.30 3.76
N PRO A 86 12.38 -12.82 2.60
CA PRO A 86 13.72 -12.23 2.50
C PRO A 86 13.96 -11.13 3.54
N LYS A 87 15.19 -11.00 4.03
CA LYS A 87 15.53 -10.05 5.10
C LYS A 87 15.26 -8.61 4.69
N GLU A 88 15.50 -8.30 3.43
CA GLU A 88 15.27 -6.99 2.80
C GLU A 88 13.78 -6.63 2.83
N THR A 89 12.90 -7.60 2.53
CA THR A 89 11.45 -7.43 2.61
C THR A 89 10.99 -7.28 4.07
N LEU A 90 11.60 -8.00 5.01
CA LEU A 90 11.28 -7.86 6.44
C LEU A 90 11.62 -6.48 6.99
N GLN A 91 12.74 -5.88 6.55
CA GLN A 91 13.14 -4.53 6.97
C GLN A 91 12.15 -3.44 6.52
N LYS A 92 11.39 -3.70 5.45
CA LYS A 92 10.35 -2.78 4.95
C LYS A 92 9.03 -2.89 5.71
N VAL A 93 8.87 -3.87 6.61
CA VAL A 93 7.61 -4.11 7.35
C VAL A 93 7.66 -3.43 8.71
N ARG A 94 6.74 -2.49 8.95
CA ARG A 94 6.55 -1.77 10.21
C ARG A 94 5.23 -2.22 10.84
N ILE A 95 5.30 -2.94 11.96
CA ILE A 95 4.10 -3.32 12.73
C ILE A 95 3.87 -2.23 13.78
N LEU A 96 2.69 -1.61 13.75
CA LEU A 96 2.30 -0.58 14.69
C LEU A 96 1.94 -1.18 16.04
N ASP A 97 2.24 -0.44 17.10
CA ASP A 97 1.75 -0.72 18.44
C ASP A 97 0.26 -0.39 18.52
N SER A 98 -0.57 -1.39 18.75
CA SER A 98 -2.03 -1.25 18.86
C SER A 98 -2.48 -0.40 20.05
N ASN A 99 -1.58 -0.08 21.00
CA ASN A 99 -1.89 0.78 22.14
C ASN A 99 -1.63 2.28 21.87
N LYS A 100 -1.07 2.62 20.71
CA LYS A 100 -0.75 4.00 20.34
C LYS A 100 -1.53 4.40 19.08
N PRO A 101 -1.92 5.68 18.93
CA PRO A 101 -2.54 6.14 17.69
C PRO A 101 -1.67 5.84 16.48
N ALA A 102 -2.26 5.36 15.38
CA ALA A 102 -1.51 5.04 14.17
C ALA A 102 -0.86 6.31 13.59
N ALA A 103 -1.57 7.44 13.59
CA ALA A 103 -1.10 8.74 13.13
C ALA A 103 0.26 9.16 13.75
N GLU A 104 0.45 8.95 15.06
CA GLU A 104 1.72 9.25 15.75
C GLU A 104 2.87 8.37 15.27
N GLN A 105 2.54 7.15 14.85
CA GLN A 105 3.53 6.16 14.44
C GLN A 105 3.85 6.22 12.94
N ILE A 106 3.07 6.91 12.11
CA ILE A 106 3.33 6.98 10.65
C ILE A 106 3.39 8.40 10.10
N GLY A 107 3.56 9.40 10.97
CA GLY A 107 3.70 10.81 10.57
C GLY A 107 4.89 11.08 9.65
N ASP A 108 5.89 10.19 9.62
CA ASP A 108 7.02 10.23 8.68
C ASP A 108 6.64 9.76 7.27
N LEU A 109 5.54 9.01 7.12
CA LEU A 109 5.09 8.46 5.85
C LEU A 109 3.90 9.22 5.25
N VAL A 110 3.04 9.77 6.10
CA VAL A 110 1.79 10.43 5.68
C VAL A 110 1.42 11.53 6.65
N GLU A 111 1.00 12.69 6.12
CA GLU A 111 0.50 13.79 6.94
C GLU A 111 -0.82 13.41 7.60
N VAL A 112 -1.04 13.91 8.83
CA VAL A 112 -2.30 13.71 9.58
C VAL A 112 -3.52 14.23 8.80
N SER A 113 -3.34 15.27 7.98
CA SER A 113 -4.35 15.82 7.06
C SER A 113 -4.81 14.83 5.97
N GLN A 114 -3.96 13.86 5.63
CA GLN A 114 -4.18 12.89 4.56
C GLN A 114 -4.56 11.51 5.08
N LEU A 115 -4.30 11.25 6.37
CA LEU A 115 -4.65 10.00 7.01
C LEU A 115 -6.15 9.96 7.37
N PRO A 116 -6.87 8.85 7.09
CA PRO A 116 -8.27 8.73 7.48
C PRO A 116 -8.49 8.80 9.00
N GLN A 117 -9.67 9.29 9.41
CA GLN A 117 -10.03 9.44 10.83
C GLN A 117 -9.95 8.14 11.64
N PHE A 118 -10.30 6.99 11.04
CA PHE A 118 -10.23 5.69 11.73
C PHE A 118 -8.79 5.21 11.99
N PHE A 119 -7.78 5.86 11.39
CA PHE A 119 -6.36 5.70 11.75
C PHE A 119 -5.83 6.85 12.63
N GLY A 120 -6.71 7.73 13.12
CA GLY A 120 -6.35 8.88 13.96
C GLY A 120 -5.91 10.10 13.17
N GLY A 121 -6.17 10.16 11.85
CA GLY A 121 -5.97 11.36 11.05
C GLY A 121 -7.15 12.31 11.06
N THR A 122 -7.09 13.34 10.23
CA THR A 122 -8.16 14.34 10.06
C THR A 122 -8.84 14.26 8.70
N SER A 123 -8.34 13.40 7.81
CA SER A 123 -8.90 13.25 6.48
C SER A 123 -10.30 12.67 6.55
N LEU A 124 -11.26 13.43 6.03
CA LEU A 124 -12.61 12.97 5.73
C LEU A 124 -12.65 12.08 4.48
N CYS A 125 -11.51 11.77 3.83
CA CYS A 125 -11.41 10.87 2.68
C CYS A 125 -11.88 9.46 3.04
N GLY A 126 -13.19 9.30 3.20
CA GLY A 126 -13.89 8.08 2.89
C GLY A 126 -13.78 7.83 1.39
N ILE A 127 -13.67 6.57 1.03
CA ILE A 127 -14.39 5.98 -0.10
C ILE A 127 -15.64 6.82 -0.47
N GLY A 128 -15.53 7.76 -1.42
CA GLY A 128 -16.73 8.38 -1.99
C GLY A 128 -16.71 9.81 -2.51
N GLU A 129 -15.85 10.74 -2.08
CA GLU A 129 -16.07 12.18 -2.44
C GLU A 129 -14.93 12.85 -3.22
N LYS A 130 -15.34 13.81 -4.07
CA LYS A 130 -14.51 14.69 -4.92
C LYS A 130 -13.97 15.83 -4.07
N ASP A 131 -12.70 16.24 -4.26
CA ASP A 131 -12.38 17.68 -4.26
C ASP A 131 -10.97 18.11 -4.75
N ASP A 132 -10.99 19.36 -5.23
CA ASP A 132 -10.02 20.48 -5.23
C ASP A 132 -8.55 20.39 -5.65
N GLY A 133 -8.02 19.25 -6.07
CA GLY A 133 -6.77 19.24 -6.88
C GLY A 133 -5.45 19.47 -6.12
N GLY A 134 -5.43 19.28 -4.81
CA GLY A 134 -4.17 19.05 -4.07
C GLY A 134 -3.75 17.58 -4.11
N PHE A 135 -2.44 17.30 -4.05
CA PHE A 135 -1.90 15.94 -3.89
C PHE A 135 -2.34 15.39 -2.53
N LYS A 136 -3.49 14.73 -2.47
CA LYS A 136 -4.03 14.00 -1.32
C LYS A 136 -4.00 12.51 -1.65
N LEU A 137 -3.84 11.64 -0.64
CA LEU A 137 -4.14 10.21 -0.77
C LEU A 137 -5.45 10.12 -1.55
N ASP A 138 -5.42 9.56 -2.76
CA ASP A 138 -6.61 9.49 -3.60
C ASP A 138 -7.75 8.92 -2.75
N SER A 139 -8.81 9.71 -2.56
CA SER A 139 -10.04 9.19 -1.95
C SER A 139 -10.39 7.90 -2.68
N GLY A 140 -10.91 6.89 -1.98
CA GLY A 140 -11.09 5.56 -2.59
C GLY A 140 -11.79 5.62 -3.96
N ALA A 141 -12.73 6.57 -4.14
CA ALA A 141 -13.39 6.83 -5.42
C ALA A 141 -12.49 7.45 -6.50
N ALA A 142 -11.58 8.37 -6.17
CA ALA A 142 -10.61 8.92 -7.11
C ALA A 142 -9.60 7.86 -7.56
N TYR A 143 -9.11 7.05 -6.61
CA TYR A 143 -8.23 5.93 -6.90
C TYR A 143 -8.91 4.91 -7.81
N GLU A 144 -10.15 4.50 -7.51
CA GLU A 144 -10.89 3.54 -8.35
C GLU A 144 -11.12 4.09 -9.77
N ARG A 145 -11.46 5.38 -9.91
CA ARG A 145 -11.56 6.03 -11.23
C ARG A 145 -10.24 5.99 -12.00
N ASP A 146 -9.12 6.24 -11.32
CA ASP A 146 -7.80 6.17 -11.95
C ASP A 146 -7.41 4.73 -12.30
N ILE A 147 -7.77 3.75 -11.47
CA ILE A 147 -7.60 2.34 -11.78
C ILE A 147 -8.42 1.96 -13.02
N ASP A 148 -9.66 2.41 -13.13
CA ASP A 148 -10.51 2.11 -14.29
C ASP A 148 -10.02 2.79 -15.57
N ARG A 149 -9.56 4.04 -15.46
CA ARG A 149 -8.85 4.73 -16.56
C ARG A 149 -7.59 4.01 -16.96
N ALA A 150 -6.80 3.53 -15.99
CA ALA A 150 -5.58 2.76 -16.27
C ALA A 150 -5.89 1.42 -16.95
N LYS A 151 -6.93 0.71 -16.51
CA LYS A 151 -7.39 -0.52 -17.17
C LYS A 151 -7.83 -0.24 -18.61
N GLN A 152 -8.55 0.85 -18.85
CA GLN A 152 -8.92 1.26 -20.20
C GLN A 152 -7.70 1.61 -21.05
N TRP A 153 -6.78 2.42 -20.53
CA TRP A 153 -5.53 2.81 -21.18
C TRP A 153 -4.67 1.58 -21.57
N LEU A 154 -4.60 0.57 -20.69
CA LEU A 154 -3.94 -0.71 -20.98
C LEU A 154 -4.65 -1.52 -22.08
N ARG A 155 -5.99 -1.53 -22.10
CA ARG A 155 -6.79 -2.20 -23.15
C ARG A 155 -6.59 -1.57 -24.52
N GLU A 156 -6.36 -0.26 -24.57
CA GLU A 156 -6.09 0.48 -25.81
C GLU A 156 -4.67 0.27 -26.35
N GLY A 157 -3.84 -0.56 -25.69
CA GLY A 157 -2.49 -0.90 -26.16
C GLY A 157 -1.47 0.26 -26.04
N LYS A 158 -1.81 1.32 -25.31
CA LYS A 158 -0.94 2.48 -25.11
C LYS A 158 0.30 2.08 -24.31
N GLN A 159 1.48 2.48 -24.78
CA GLN A 159 2.74 2.26 -24.07
C GLN A 159 3.00 3.38 -23.05
N PRO A 160 3.67 3.09 -21.93
CA PRO A 160 4.01 4.12 -20.95
C PRO A 160 4.95 5.12 -21.61
N GLU A 161 4.56 6.40 -21.60
CA GLU A 161 5.47 7.51 -21.81
C GLU A 161 6.48 7.46 -20.66
N ILE A 162 7.64 6.84 -20.91
CA ILE A 162 8.78 6.96 -20.01
C ILE A 162 9.36 8.34 -20.30
N GLU A 163 8.74 9.38 -19.76
CA GLU A 163 9.36 10.70 -19.70
C GLU A 163 10.25 10.74 -18.46
N GLU A 164 11.55 10.84 -18.70
CA GLU A 164 12.54 11.15 -17.67
C GLU A 164 12.18 12.51 -17.06
N VAL A 165 11.71 12.49 -15.82
CA VAL A 165 11.67 13.65 -14.92
C VAL A 165 12.95 13.65 -14.10
#